data_AF-A0A8H3IX46-F1
#
_entry.id   AF-A0A8H3IX46-F1
#
_cell.length_a   1.000
_cell.length_b   1.000
_cell.length_c   1.000
_cell.angle_alpha   90.00
_cell.angle_beta   90.00
_cell.angle_gamma   90.00
#
_symmetry.space_group_name_H-M   'P 1'
#
loop_
_entity.id
_entity.type
_entity.pdbx_description
1 polymer ?
#
loop_
_entity_poly.entity_id
_entity_poly.type
_entity_poly.pdbx_seq_one_letter_code
_entity_poly.pdbx_strand_id
1 'polypeptide(L)'
;MDARSSTERKAVDSKASSTVPSQIQDSNGPLTQVEKKWLKDNYGGEFHFLRGQGLSIYKEEDREEGRIIVRAMMQEDDDDEDDDDDGGSFERELEQDPTSHLADYHFSAKELEWIKKNYEHSGNFLLSYGLKPFDDEDCLEGKSIVQSLMEDE
;
A
#
# COMPACT_ATOMS: atom_id res chain seq x y z
N MET A 1 -42.43 -56.48 -20.32
CA MET A 1 -43.28 -56.21 -19.13
C MET A 1 -42.55 -56.79 -17.91
N ASP A 2 -41.29 -56.41 -17.64
CA ASP A 2 -40.82 -55.18 -16.97
C ASP A 2 -41.10 -55.17 -15.45
N ALA A 3 -40.08 -55.47 -14.64
CA ALA A 3 -39.88 -54.89 -13.29
C ALA A 3 -38.50 -55.29 -12.70
N ARG A 4 -37.50 -54.47 -13.06
CA ARG A 4 -36.29 -54.05 -12.32
C ARG A 4 -35.97 -54.76 -10.98
N SER A 5 -34.91 -55.58 -10.99
CA SER A 5 -34.14 -55.91 -9.79
C SER A 5 -33.13 -54.81 -9.50
N SER A 6 -33.05 -54.44 -8.23
CA SER A 6 -32.43 -53.23 -7.70
C SER A 6 -31.13 -53.57 -6.97
N THR A 7 -30.17 -52.65 -7.11
CA THR A 7 -29.01 -52.40 -6.24
C THR A 7 -27.84 -53.39 -6.27
N GLU A 8 -26.90 -53.13 -7.19
CA GLU A 8 -25.49 -53.36 -6.94
C GLU A 8 -24.86 -52.04 -6.44
N ARG A 9 -24.15 -52.12 -5.31
CA ARG A 9 -23.41 -51.02 -4.69
C ARG A 9 -21.95 -51.16 -5.13
N LYS A 10 -21.34 -50.10 -5.65
CA LYS A 10 -19.88 -49.99 -5.59
C LYS A 10 -19.36 -48.56 -5.66
N ALA A 11 -18.45 -48.31 -4.72
CA ALA A 11 -17.35 -47.35 -4.72
C ALA A 11 -17.69 -45.85 -4.69
N VAL A 12 -17.46 -45.31 -3.49
CA VAL A 12 -17.00 -43.96 -3.24
C VAL A 12 -15.75 -43.63 -4.07
N ASP A 13 -15.74 -42.47 -4.74
CA ASP A 13 -14.54 -41.65 -4.80
C ASP A 13 -14.96 -40.17 -4.93
N SER A 14 -14.66 -39.45 -3.85
CA SER A 14 -14.15 -38.09 -3.78
C SER A 14 -14.48 -37.08 -4.88
N LYS A 15 -15.27 -36.08 -4.46
CA LYS A 15 -14.97 -34.65 -4.64
C LYS A 15 -14.91 -34.13 -6.08
N ALA A 16 -16.08 -33.82 -6.64
CA ALA A 16 -16.23 -32.78 -7.65
C ALA A 16 -17.38 -31.86 -7.21
N SER A 17 -17.07 -30.96 -6.27
CA SER A 17 -17.96 -29.84 -5.95
C SER A 17 -17.62 -28.69 -6.86
N SER A 18 -18.68 -28.14 -7.44
CA SER A 18 -18.77 -26.79 -7.98
C SER A 18 -17.98 -26.50 -9.24
N THR A 19 -18.72 -26.58 -10.35
CA THR A 19 -19.03 -25.40 -11.17
C THR A 19 -17.92 -24.35 -11.18
N VAL A 20 -16.95 -24.55 -12.07
CA VAL A 20 -16.20 -23.42 -12.63
C VAL A 20 -17.16 -22.71 -13.58
N PRO A 21 -17.63 -21.48 -13.29
CA PRO A 21 -18.23 -20.67 -14.32
C PRO A 21 -17.16 -20.38 -15.36
N SER A 22 -17.38 -20.88 -16.57
CA SER A 22 -16.74 -20.41 -17.79
C SER A 22 -16.97 -18.91 -17.92
N GLN A 23 -16.07 -18.12 -17.34
CA GLN A 23 -15.84 -16.72 -17.68
C GLN A 23 -14.38 -16.57 -18.09
N ILE A 24 -13.98 -17.32 -19.13
CA ILE A 24 -12.93 -16.85 -20.03
C ILE A 24 -13.59 -15.74 -20.84
N GLN A 25 -13.80 -14.59 -20.20
CA GLN A 25 -14.24 -13.38 -20.87
C GLN A 25 -13.14 -13.00 -21.85
N ASP A 26 -13.54 -12.71 -23.06
CA ASP A 26 -12.76 -12.28 -24.21
C ASP A 26 -11.62 -11.32 -23.82
N SER A 27 -10.41 -11.86 -23.59
CA SER A 27 -9.30 -11.13 -22.92
C SER A 27 -8.14 -10.79 -23.85
N ASN A 28 -8.30 -10.89 -25.17
CA ASN A 28 -7.20 -10.57 -26.09
C ASN A 28 -7.07 -9.07 -26.41
N GLY A 29 -7.61 -8.21 -25.54
CA GLY A 29 -7.48 -6.77 -25.63
C GLY A 29 -6.12 -6.26 -25.12
N PRO A 30 -5.71 -5.05 -25.50
CA PRO A 30 -4.51 -4.42 -24.96
C PRO A 30 -4.59 -4.32 -23.43
N LEU A 31 -3.43 -4.45 -22.76
CA LEU A 31 -3.29 -4.19 -21.31
C LEU A 31 -3.99 -2.89 -20.94
N THR A 32 -4.95 -2.97 -20.04
CA THR A 32 -5.66 -1.84 -19.47
C THR A 32 -4.68 -0.98 -18.66
N GLN A 33 -5.02 0.29 -18.44
CA GLN A 33 -4.16 1.19 -17.65
C GLN A 33 -3.94 0.66 -16.22
N VAL A 34 -4.94 -0.03 -15.65
CA VAL A 34 -4.86 -0.65 -14.33
C VAL A 34 -3.81 -1.76 -14.32
N GLU A 35 -3.88 -2.69 -15.29
CA GLU A 35 -2.90 -3.77 -15.44
C GLU A 35 -1.48 -3.23 -15.65
N LYS A 36 -1.33 -2.16 -16.44
CA LYS A 36 -0.02 -1.50 -16.65
C LYS A 36 0.51 -0.83 -15.39
N LYS A 37 -0.35 -0.21 -14.59
CA LYS A 37 0.02 0.46 -13.35
C LYS A 37 0.53 -0.55 -12.33
N TRP A 38 -0.24 -1.60 -12.05
CA TRP A 38 0.18 -2.68 -11.14
C TRP A 38 1.47 -3.38 -11.59
N LEU A 39 1.65 -3.62 -12.89
CA LEU A 39 2.91 -4.14 -13.44
C LEU A 39 4.09 -3.21 -13.14
N LYS A 40 3.86 -1.90 -13.20
CA LYS A 40 4.87 -0.89 -12.91
C LYS A 40 5.18 -0.83 -11.41
N ASP A 41 4.15 -0.86 -10.57
CA ASP A 41 4.26 -0.70 -9.12
C ASP A 41 4.86 -1.95 -8.47
N ASN A 42 4.47 -3.16 -8.91
CA ASN A 42 4.94 -4.43 -8.33
C ASN A 42 6.21 -5.00 -8.98
N TYR A 43 6.37 -4.84 -10.30
CA TYR A 43 7.44 -5.51 -11.08
C TYR A 43 8.36 -4.55 -11.83
N GLY A 44 8.15 -3.23 -11.76
CA GLY A 44 8.91 -2.24 -12.53
C GLY A 44 8.54 -2.19 -14.02
N GLY A 45 7.45 -2.84 -14.42
CA GLY A 45 6.84 -2.78 -15.76
C GLY A 45 6.75 -4.12 -16.47
N GLU A 46 5.97 -4.14 -17.57
CA GLU A 46 5.67 -5.34 -18.38
C GLU A 46 6.93 -6.11 -18.80
N PHE A 47 8.01 -5.41 -19.18
CA PHE A 47 9.25 -6.05 -19.60
C PHE A 47 9.91 -6.88 -18.48
N HIS A 48 9.95 -6.33 -17.27
CA HIS A 48 10.57 -6.98 -16.12
C HIS A 48 9.73 -8.17 -15.64
N PHE A 49 8.41 -8.00 -15.62
CA PHE A 49 7.47 -9.07 -15.32
C PHE A 49 7.61 -10.25 -16.30
N LEU A 50 7.53 -9.98 -17.61
CA LEU A 50 7.66 -11.02 -18.63
C LEU A 50 9.01 -11.72 -18.52
N ARG A 51 10.10 -10.96 -18.35
CA ARG A 51 11.44 -11.52 -18.17
C ARG A 51 11.54 -12.42 -16.93
N GLY A 52 10.85 -12.06 -15.84
CA GLY A 52 10.78 -12.86 -14.60
C GLY A 52 10.03 -14.18 -14.80
N GLN A 53 8.97 -14.17 -15.60
CA GLN A 53 8.19 -15.37 -15.98
C GLN A 53 8.87 -16.22 -17.07
N GLY A 54 10.04 -15.79 -17.59
CA GLY A 54 10.70 -16.45 -18.71
C GLY A 54 10.03 -16.20 -20.07
N LEU A 55 9.14 -15.21 -20.12
CA LEU A 55 8.37 -14.79 -21.29
C LEU A 55 9.08 -13.64 -22.03
N SER A 56 8.93 -13.59 -23.35
CA SER A 56 9.54 -12.57 -24.19
C SER A 56 8.56 -11.47 -24.58
N ILE A 57 8.94 -10.21 -24.37
CA ILE A 57 8.17 -9.05 -24.89
C ILE A 57 8.14 -8.98 -26.43
N TYR A 58 9.03 -9.70 -27.11
CA TYR A 58 9.12 -9.70 -28.57
C TYR A 58 8.22 -10.75 -29.22
N LYS A 59 7.60 -11.62 -28.41
CA LYS A 59 6.66 -12.64 -28.89
C LYS A 59 5.28 -12.26 -28.41
N GLU A 60 4.35 -12.13 -29.34
CA GLU A 60 2.98 -11.75 -29.01
C GLU A 60 2.27 -12.83 -28.18
N GLU A 61 2.56 -14.11 -28.44
CA GLU A 61 2.10 -15.26 -27.66
C GLU A 61 2.56 -15.16 -26.20
N ASP A 62 3.86 -14.95 -25.97
CA ASP A 62 4.42 -14.78 -24.62
C ASP A 62 3.86 -13.52 -23.92
N ARG A 63 3.57 -12.44 -24.65
CA ARG A 63 2.89 -11.26 -24.09
C ARG A 63 1.46 -11.58 -23.70
N GLU A 64 0.76 -12.42 -24.46
CA GLU A 64 -0.60 -12.87 -24.15
C GLU A 64 -0.61 -13.74 -22.90
N GLU A 65 0.31 -14.70 -22.80
CA GLU A 65 0.51 -15.48 -21.58
C GLU A 65 0.80 -14.56 -20.39
N GLY A 66 1.66 -13.56 -20.57
CA GLY A 66 1.92 -12.58 -19.53
C GLY A 66 0.68 -11.80 -19.09
N ARG A 67 -0.20 -11.40 -20.02
CA ARG A 67 -1.47 -10.71 -19.69
C ARG A 67 -2.38 -11.60 -18.85
N ILE A 68 -2.48 -12.87 -19.19
CA ILE A 68 -3.31 -13.84 -18.45
C ILE A 68 -2.77 -14.00 -17.03
N ILE A 69 -1.44 -14.10 -16.87
CA ILE A 69 -0.82 -14.24 -15.55
C ILE A 69 -1.01 -12.96 -14.73
N VAL A 70 -0.85 -11.78 -15.32
CA VAL A 70 -1.11 -10.50 -14.63
C VAL A 70 -2.54 -10.41 -14.14
N ARG A 71 -3.51 -10.76 -15.00
CA ARG A 71 -4.92 -10.69 -14.65
C ARG A 71 -5.30 -11.72 -13.59
N ALA A 72 -4.70 -12.90 -13.62
CA ALA A 72 -4.88 -13.91 -12.58
C ALA A 72 -4.30 -13.44 -11.23
N MET A 73 -3.08 -12.89 -11.23
CA MET A 73 -2.45 -12.36 -10.02
C MET A 73 -3.21 -11.17 -9.45
N MET A 74 -3.67 -10.24 -10.29
CA MET A 74 -4.52 -9.14 -9.86
C MET A 74 -5.83 -9.61 -9.23
N GLN A 75 -6.47 -10.63 -9.81
CA GLN A 75 -7.75 -11.13 -9.30
C GLN A 75 -7.58 -11.90 -7.98
N GLU A 76 -6.38 -12.42 -7.69
CA GLU A 76 -6.02 -12.96 -6.38
C GLU A 76 -5.71 -11.86 -5.36
N ASP A 77 -5.13 -10.72 -5.80
CA ASP A 77 -4.86 -9.55 -4.94
C ASP A 77 -6.12 -8.71 -4.65
N ASP A 78 -7.13 -8.67 -5.54
CA ASP A 78 -8.34 -7.82 -5.44
C ASP A 78 -9.37 -8.30 -4.39
N ASP A 79 -9.08 -9.35 -3.62
CA ASP A 79 -9.87 -9.77 -2.45
C ASP A 79 -9.45 -9.04 -1.16
N ASP A 80 -8.39 -8.23 -1.22
CA ASP A 80 -7.95 -7.30 -0.18
C ASP A 80 -7.69 -5.92 -0.83
N GLU A 81 -8.05 -4.84 -0.13
CA GLU A 81 -7.70 -3.43 -0.41
C GLU A 81 -8.70 -2.58 -1.23
N ASP A 82 -9.80 -2.25 -0.55
CA ASP A 82 -10.30 -0.87 -0.50
C ASP A 82 -9.29 -0.03 0.31
N ASP A 83 -8.21 0.45 -0.33
CA ASP A 83 -7.42 1.57 0.23
C ASP A 83 -6.90 2.48 -0.89
N ASP A 84 -7.45 3.69 -0.90
CA ASP A 84 -7.13 4.80 -1.78
C ASP A 84 -5.75 5.36 -1.35
N ASP A 85 -4.66 4.67 -1.71
CA ASP A 85 -3.29 5.15 -1.44
C ASP A 85 -2.95 6.32 -2.39
N ASP A 86 -3.33 7.52 -1.96
CA ASP A 86 -2.74 8.80 -2.37
C ASP A 86 -1.29 8.86 -1.85
N GLY A 87 -0.40 8.05 -2.44
CA GLY A 87 1.04 8.06 -2.19
C GLY A 87 1.76 9.36 -2.62
N GLY A 88 1.02 10.45 -2.84
CA GLY A 88 1.53 11.78 -3.21
C GLY A 88 1.65 12.77 -2.03
N SER A 89 1.10 12.44 -0.86
CA SER A 89 1.18 13.31 0.32
C SER A 89 2.48 13.11 1.12
N PHE A 90 2.96 11.88 1.27
CA PHE A 90 4.12 11.57 2.13
C PHE A 90 5.45 12.16 1.61
N GLU A 91 5.74 12.04 0.30
CA GLU A 91 6.99 12.59 -0.26
C GLU A 91 7.05 14.12 -0.19
N ARG A 92 5.91 14.81 -0.31
CA ARG A 92 5.84 16.28 -0.32
C ARG A 92 5.85 16.89 1.07
N GLU A 93 5.47 16.11 2.09
CA GLU A 93 5.55 16.50 3.51
C GLU A 93 6.97 16.30 4.06
N LEU A 94 7.68 15.25 3.62
CA LEU A 94 9.10 15.04 3.95
C LEU A 94 10.05 16.10 3.36
N GLU A 95 9.68 16.73 2.24
CA GLU A 95 10.48 17.80 1.60
C GLU A 95 10.34 19.17 2.28
N GLN A 96 9.23 19.42 2.99
CA GLN A 96 8.94 20.75 3.52
C GLN A 96 9.70 21.07 4.80
N ASP A 97 9.81 20.13 5.73
CA ASP A 97 10.74 20.25 6.85
C ASP A 97 11.08 18.87 7.44
N PRO A 98 12.24 18.28 7.09
CA PRO A 98 12.65 16.98 7.64
C PRO A 98 12.90 17.04 9.16
N THR A 99 12.89 18.24 9.75
CA THR A 99 13.08 18.47 11.18
C THR A 99 11.81 18.79 11.93
N SER A 100 10.66 18.81 11.25
CA SER A 100 9.38 19.23 11.82
C SER A 100 8.98 18.45 13.08
N HIS A 101 9.09 17.12 13.01
CA HIS A 101 8.69 16.19 14.07
C HIS A 101 9.87 15.63 14.87
N LEU A 102 11.09 16.13 14.63
CA LEU A 102 12.29 15.62 15.28
C LEU A 102 12.25 15.80 16.78
N ALA A 103 11.55 16.79 17.32
CA ALA A 103 11.50 17.03 18.75
C ALA A 103 10.22 16.52 19.42
N ASP A 104 9.28 15.92 18.67
CA ASP A 104 7.96 15.56 19.19
C ASP A 104 8.03 14.60 20.40
N TYR A 105 9.05 13.74 20.45
CA TYR A 105 9.23 12.78 21.54
C TYR A 105 9.65 13.41 22.88
N HIS A 106 10.14 14.65 22.88
CA HIS A 106 10.53 15.37 24.10
C HIS A 106 9.35 16.09 24.77
N PHE A 107 8.32 16.41 23.99
CA PHE A 107 7.13 17.12 24.43
C PHE A 107 6.01 16.14 24.79
N SER A 108 5.18 16.53 25.76
CA SER A 108 3.93 15.86 26.08
C SER A 108 2.84 16.25 25.09
N ALA A 109 1.78 15.44 25.00
CA ALA A 109 0.67 15.71 24.08
C ALA A 109 0.06 17.11 24.24
N LYS A 110 -0.03 17.63 25.48
CA LYS A 110 -0.54 18.98 25.74
C LYS A 110 0.38 20.06 25.19
N GLU A 111 1.68 19.93 25.43
CA GLU A 111 2.70 20.85 24.91
C GLU A 111 2.69 20.84 23.38
N LEU A 112 2.61 19.65 22.76
CA LEU A 112 2.49 19.50 21.31
C LEU A 112 1.24 20.15 20.74
N GLU A 113 0.08 20.06 21.40
CA GLU A 113 -1.14 20.72 20.93
C GLU A 113 -0.99 22.25 20.93
N TRP A 114 -0.36 22.83 21.94
CA TRP A 114 -0.11 24.27 22.00
C TRP A 114 0.94 24.71 20.98
N ILE A 115 2.01 23.93 20.81
CA ILE A 115 3.02 24.16 19.78
C ILE A 115 2.39 24.07 18.39
N LYS A 116 1.57 23.05 18.10
CA LYS A 116 0.88 22.92 16.81
C LYS A 116 -0.04 24.09 16.54
N LYS A 117 -0.73 24.60 17.56
CA LYS A 117 -1.64 25.74 17.45
C LYS A 117 -0.92 27.07 17.15
N ASN A 118 0.29 27.27 17.67
CA ASN A 118 0.99 28.56 17.59
C ASN A 118 2.19 28.57 16.62
N TYR A 119 2.84 27.42 16.42
CA TYR A 119 4.10 27.24 15.70
C TYR A 119 4.05 26.11 14.66
N GLU A 120 2.90 25.47 14.44
CA GLU A 120 2.66 24.37 13.50
C GLU A 120 3.29 23.03 13.90
N HIS A 121 4.58 23.00 14.26
CA HIS A 121 5.28 21.79 14.68
C HIS A 121 6.48 22.07 15.61
N SER A 122 6.96 21.05 16.32
CA SER A 122 8.00 21.20 17.37
C SER A 122 9.34 21.68 16.82
N GLY A 123 9.70 21.26 15.60
CA GLY A 123 10.87 21.76 14.89
C GLY A 123 10.84 23.27 14.67
N ASN A 124 9.73 23.83 14.18
CA ASN A 124 9.60 25.25 13.90
C ASN A 124 9.56 26.09 15.19
N PHE A 125 8.95 25.56 16.26
CA PHE A 125 9.05 26.18 17.58
C PHE A 125 10.50 26.30 18.03
N LEU A 126 11.27 25.20 18.05
CA LEU A 126 12.67 25.23 18.46
C LEU A 126 13.50 26.16 17.58
N LEU A 127 13.33 26.08 16.26
CA LEU A 127 14.02 26.95 15.30
C LEU A 127 13.71 28.43 15.53
N SER A 128 12.48 28.79 15.94
CA SER A 128 12.09 30.18 16.21
C SER A 128 12.83 30.79 17.41
N TYR A 129 13.25 29.96 18.37
CA TYR A 129 14.08 30.35 19.53
C TYR A 129 15.57 30.12 19.29
N GLY A 130 15.98 29.69 18.09
CA GLY A 130 17.37 29.37 17.75
C GLY A 130 17.86 28.05 18.34
N LEU A 131 16.95 27.19 18.78
CA LEU A 131 17.21 25.87 19.36
C LEU A 131 17.21 24.80 18.26
N LYS A 132 18.04 23.76 18.40
CA LYS A 132 18.15 22.70 17.39
C LYS A 132 17.20 21.54 17.74
N PRO A 133 16.29 21.13 16.83
CA PRO A 133 15.37 20.01 17.07
C PRO A 133 16.01 18.62 17.11
N PHE A 134 17.28 18.51 16.74
CA PHE A 134 18.07 17.27 16.80
C PHE A 134 19.02 17.21 18.00
N ASP A 135 19.05 18.25 18.83
CA ASP A 135 19.93 18.35 20.01
C ASP A 135 19.08 18.20 21.28
N ASP A 136 19.36 17.18 22.08
CA ASP A 136 18.56 16.86 23.26
C ASP A 136 18.60 17.97 24.32
N GLU A 137 19.71 18.69 24.47
CA GLU A 137 19.81 19.81 25.44
C GLU A 137 18.90 20.96 25.02
N ASP A 138 18.92 21.30 23.72
CA ASP A 138 18.05 22.33 23.16
C ASP A 138 16.56 21.94 23.19
N CYS A 139 16.23 20.65 23.04
CA CYS A 139 14.86 20.16 23.15
C CYS A 139 14.32 20.28 24.58
N LEU A 140 15.16 20.01 25.59
CA LEU A 140 14.82 20.18 27.01
C LEU A 140 14.65 21.66 27.37
N GLU A 141 15.51 22.53 26.85
CA GLU A 141 15.38 23.98 27.01
C GLU A 141 14.06 24.46 26.39
N GLY A 142 13.77 24.03 25.15
CA GLY A 142 12.52 24.32 24.47
C GLY A 142 11.30 23.87 25.27
N LYS A 143 11.36 22.70 25.91
CA LYS A 143 10.29 22.22 26.80
C LYS A 143 10.04 23.14 27.98
N SER A 144 11.11 23.61 28.65
CA SER A 144 10.98 24.56 29.75
C SER A 144 10.34 25.88 29.30
N ILE A 145 10.68 26.33 28.09
CA ILE A 145 10.12 27.55 27.48
C ILE A 145 8.63 27.37 27.17
N VAL A 146 8.24 26.25 26.53
CA VAL A 146 6.82 25.94 26.25
C VAL A 146 6.03 25.85 27.53
N GLN A 147 6.54 25.15 28.55
CA GLN A 147 5.85 25.02 29.83
C GLN A 147 5.59 26.39 30.46
N SER A 148 6.58 27.28 30.45
CA SER A 148 6.44 28.64 30.98
C SER A 148 5.41 29.45 30.17
N LEU A 149 5.47 29.40 28.84
CA LEU A 149 4.51 30.08 27.95
C LEU A 149 3.07 29.61 28.14
N MET A 150 2.87 28.32 28.44
CA MET A 150 1.55 27.74 28.72
C MET A 150 1.03 28.06 30.12
N GLU A 151 1.92 28.34 31.09
CA GLU A 151 1.55 28.77 32.45
C GLU A 151 1.19 30.26 32.52
N ASP A 152 1.73 31.09 31.61
CA ASP A 152 1.47 32.53 31.49
C ASP A 152 0.21 32.88 30.64
N GLU A 153 -0.50 31.89 30.08
CA GLU A 153 -1.73 32.03 29.27
C GLU A 153 -3.03 31.79 30.08
#